data_AF-A0A432JME5-F1
#
_entry.id   AF-A0A432JME5-F1
#
_cell.length_a   1.000
_cell.length_b   1.000
_cell.length_c   1.000
_cell.angle_alpha   90.00
_cell.angle_beta   90.00
_cell.angle_gamma   90.00
#
_symmetry.space_group_name_H-M   'P 1'
#
loop_
_entity.id
_entity.type
_entity.pdbx_description
1 polymer ?
#
loop_
_entity_poly.entity_id
_entity_poly.type
_entity_poly.pdbx_seq_one_letter_code
_entity_poly.pdbx_strand_id
1 'polypeptide(L)'
;MKQRYAINSILLYVVSTIFIAYMAFQGTIELKSWNALFWIIMLFSAINALSKSFVQESPARHIYYYSMSSPQAVIVSKTIYNSILMLIISLLTFGIYQLFLGNIIKDYSLFFGALILGSFGFATILTLVAAIASRSHNNFALMSILSFPLILPLLLSLMKASNMALEQSA
;
A
#
# COMPACT_ATOMS: atom_id res chain seq x y z
N MET A 1 -2.71 -3.29 -22.89
CA MET A 1 -1.82 -4.44 -22.60
C MET A 1 -0.68 -4.15 -21.59
N LYS A 2 -0.26 -2.89 -21.34
CA LYS A 2 0.83 -2.57 -20.38
C LYS A 2 0.47 -2.71 -18.88
N GLN A 3 -0.82 -2.64 -18.53
CA GLN A 3 -1.29 -2.70 -17.14
C GLN A 3 -1.16 -4.10 -16.49
N ARG A 4 -1.21 -5.18 -17.29
CA ARG A 4 -1.04 -6.56 -16.79
C ARG A 4 0.38 -6.82 -16.23
N TYR A 5 1.41 -6.20 -16.81
CA TYR A 5 2.79 -6.35 -16.33
C TYR A 5 3.05 -5.66 -14.99
N ALA A 6 2.31 -4.57 -14.70
CA ALA A 6 2.47 -3.85 -13.43
C ALA A 6 1.99 -4.69 -12.24
N ILE A 7 0.81 -5.31 -12.35
CA ILE A 7 0.25 -6.17 -11.30
C ILE A 7 1.14 -7.39 -11.08
N ASN A 8 1.61 -8.03 -12.16
CA ASN A 8 2.50 -9.18 -12.07
C ASN A 8 3.81 -8.85 -11.33
N SER A 9 4.39 -7.66 -11.56
CA SER A 9 5.60 -7.24 -10.85
C SER A 9 5.40 -7.06 -9.34
N ILE A 10 4.23 -6.57 -8.92
CA ILE A 10 3.89 -6.38 -7.50
C ILE A 10 3.66 -7.73 -6.85
N LEU A 11 2.95 -8.63 -7.53
CA LEU A 11 2.68 -9.97 -7.03
C LEU A 11 4.00 -10.76 -6.86
N LEU A 12 4.89 -10.68 -7.85
CA LEU A 12 6.24 -11.24 -7.74
C LEU A 12 7.02 -10.65 -6.56
N TYR A 13 6.95 -9.32 -6.35
CA TYR A 13 7.57 -8.66 -5.20
C TYR A 13 7.03 -9.19 -3.87
N VAL A 14 5.71 -9.24 -3.71
CA VAL A 14 5.04 -9.70 -2.47
C VAL A 14 5.43 -11.15 -2.18
N VAL A 15 5.28 -12.05 -3.17
CA VAL A 15 5.60 -13.47 -3.01
C VAL A 15 7.08 -13.65 -2.66
N SER A 16 7.99 -12.98 -3.38
CA SER A 16 9.43 -13.12 -3.14
C SER A 16 9.83 -12.60 -1.76
N THR A 17 9.27 -11.47 -1.34
CA THR A 17 9.60 -10.86 -0.04
C THR A 17 9.09 -11.70 1.11
N ILE A 18 7.86 -12.22 1.01
CA ILE A 18 7.29 -13.12 2.02
C ILE A 18 8.07 -14.45 2.08
N PHE A 19 8.47 -14.99 0.92
CA PHE A 19 9.27 -16.20 0.86
C PHE A 19 10.65 -16.02 1.51
N ILE A 20 11.33 -14.91 1.23
CA ILE A 20 12.62 -14.58 1.87
C ILE A 20 12.44 -14.41 3.37
N ALA A 21 11.38 -13.71 3.82
CA ALA A 21 11.05 -13.58 5.23
C ALA A 21 10.84 -14.95 5.89
N TYR A 22 10.06 -15.82 5.26
CA TYR A 22 9.83 -17.18 5.76
C TYR A 22 11.15 -17.95 5.93
N MET A 23 12.04 -17.90 4.94
CA MET A 23 13.36 -18.53 5.04
C MET A 23 14.23 -17.91 6.14
N ALA A 24 14.19 -16.58 6.31
CA ALA A 24 14.99 -15.87 7.29
C ALA A 24 14.58 -16.19 8.74
N PHE A 25 13.28 -16.30 8.99
CA PHE A 25 12.74 -16.61 10.32
C PHE A 25 12.50 -18.10 10.56
N GLN A 26 12.76 -18.95 9.55
CA GLN A 26 12.50 -20.40 9.59
C GLN A 26 11.05 -20.74 10.02
N GLY A 27 10.10 -19.86 9.68
CA GLY A 27 8.69 -19.98 10.06
C GLY A 27 8.36 -19.60 11.51
N THR A 28 9.32 -19.29 12.38
CA THR A 28 9.09 -18.87 13.76
C THR A 28 9.41 -17.39 13.94
N ILE A 29 8.39 -16.57 14.21
CA ILE A 29 8.52 -15.12 14.35
C ILE A 29 7.73 -14.63 15.56
N GLU A 30 8.34 -13.73 16.33
CA GLU A 30 7.68 -13.08 17.46
C GLU A 30 6.51 -12.19 17.00
N LEU A 31 5.50 -12.03 17.86
CA LEU A 31 4.27 -11.32 17.57
C LEU A 31 4.49 -9.88 17.05
N LYS A 32 5.40 -9.14 17.70
CA LYS A 32 5.75 -7.77 17.33
C LYS A 32 6.48 -7.72 15.98
N SER A 33 7.39 -8.66 15.75
CA SER A 33 8.14 -8.80 14.50
C SER A 33 7.23 -9.19 13.33
N TRP A 34 6.28 -10.10 13.56
CA TRP A 34 5.27 -10.50 12.57
C TRP A 34 4.45 -9.29 12.12
N ASN A 35 4.00 -8.47 13.07
CA ASN A 35 3.23 -7.26 12.77
C ASN A 35 4.06 -6.20 12.04
N ALA A 36 5.27 -5.92 12.53
CA ALA A 36 6.15 -4.94 11.90
C ALA A 36 6.49 -5.34 10.46
N LEU A 37 6.85 -6.61 10.25
CA LEU A 37 7.21 -7.13 8.94
C LEU A 37 6.03 -7.06 7.96
N PHE A 38 4.82 -7.39 8.40
CA PHE A 38 3.61 -7.25 7.58
C PHE A 38 3.44 -5.83 7.06
N TRP A 39 3.49 -4.83 7.94
CA TRP A 39 3.31 -3.43 7.56
C TRP A 39 4.47 -2.86 6.72
N ILE A 40 5.69 -3.37 6.91
CA ILE A 40 6.85 -3.05 6.05
C ILE A 40 6.62 -3.58 4.63
N ILE A 41 6.21 -4.85 4.48
CA ILE A 41 5.90 -5.43 3.16
C ILE A 41 4.76 -4.66 2.49
N MET A 42 3.72 -4.31 3.25
CA MET A 42 2.61 -3.48 2.78
C MET A 42 3.05 -2.10 2.29
N LEU A 43 3.92 -1.41 3.03
CA LEU A 43 4.47 -0.11 2.64
C LEU A 43 5.15 -0.19 1.27
N PHE A 44 6.11 -1.11 1.12
CA PHE A 44 6.87 -1.22 -0.11
C PHE A 44 6.00 -1.71 -1.27
N SER A 45 5.02 -2.58 -1.00
CA SER A 45 4.03 -2.97 -2.01
C SER A 45 3.20 -1.79 -2.48
N ALA A 46 2.77 -0.91 -1.56
CA ALA A 46 2.01 0.30 -1.87
C ALA A 46 2.81 1.28 -2.74
N ILE A 47 4.07 1.53 -2.39
CA ILE A 47 4.96 2.39 -3.18
C ILE A 47 5.12 1.81 -4.59
N ASN A 48 5.44 0.51 -4.71
CA ASN A 48 5.62 -0.14 -6.01
C ASN A 48 4.35 -0.12 -6.88
N ALA A 49 3.18 -0.27 -6.25
CA ALA A 49 1.90 -0.24 -6.93
C ALA A 49 1.53 1.16 -7.44
N LEU A 50 1.71 2.18 -6.60
CA LEU A 50 1.18 3.52 -6.85
C LEU A 50 2.15 4.42 -7.62
N SER A 51 3.47 4.19 -7.52
CA SER A 51 4.45 4.86 -8.39
C SER A 51 4.16 4.64 -9.88
N LYS A 52 3.59 3.49 -10.26
CA LYS A 52 3.24 3.19 -11.65
C LYS A 52 1.90 3.79 -12.11
N SER A 53 0.95 4.03 -11.19
CA SER A 53 -0.37 4.64 -11.47
C SER A 53 -0.25 6.12 -11.89
N PHE A 54 0.81 6.82 -11.48
CA PHE A 54 1.08 8.20 -11.88
C PHE A 54 2.03 8.34 -13.07
N VAL A 55 3.07 7.50 -13.17
CA VAL A 55 4.07 7.60 -14.26
C VAL A 55 3.53 7.13 -15.61
N GLN A 56 2.50 6.27 -15.64
CA GLN A 56 1.96 5.73 -16.90
C GLN A 56 0.88 6.60 -17.59
N GLU A 57 0.44 7.71 -17.00
CA GLU A 57 -0.47 8.63 -17.70
C GLU A 57 0.32 9.64 -18.53
N SER A 58 0.19 9.56 -19.86
CA SER A 58 0.84 10.52 -20.75
C SER A 58 0.22 11.91 -20.60
N PRO A 59 1.02 13.00 -20.58
CA PRO A 59 0.54 14.38 -20.45
C PRO A 59 -0.57 14.76 -21.44
N ALA A 60 -0.56 14.18 -22.65
CA ALA A 60 -1.54 14.45 -23.71
C ALA A 60 -2.97 14.00 -23.37
N ARG A 61 -3.15 13.02 -22.48
CA ARG A 61 -4.47 12.51 -22.10
C ARG A 61 -5.14 13.38 -21.04
N HIS A 62 -4.35 14.05 -20.19
CA HIS A 62 -4.86 14.98 -19.19
C HIS A 62 -5.56 16.18 -19.84
N ILE A 63 -5.01 16.73 -20.92
CA ILE A 63 -5.61 17.88 -21.63
C ILE A 63 -7.01 17.53 -22.18
N TYR A 64 -7.20 16.32 -22.68
CA TYR A 64 -8.50 15.86 -23.19
C TYR A 64 -9.53 15.65 -22.06
N TYR A 65 -9.13 15.04 -20.94
CA TYR A 65 -10.03 14.86 -19.78
C TYR A 65 -10.39 16.18 -19.09
N TYR A 66 -9.46 17.13 -19.00
CA TYR A 66 -9.74 18.47 -18.45
C TYR A 66 -10.68 19.30 -19.33
N SER A 67 -10.80 18.98 -20.63
CA SER A 67 -11.71 19.68 -21.53
C SER A 67 -13.18 19.26 -21.40
N MET A 68 -13.45 18.06 -20.85
CA MET A 68 -14.81 17.50 -20.75
C MET A 68 -15.28 17.27 -19.30
N SER A 69 -14.41 17.39 -18.29
CA SER A 69 -14.74 17.05 -16.90
C SER A 69 -13.96 17.90 -15.89
N SER A 70 -14.56 18.12 -14.71
CA SER A 70 -13.95 18.95 -13.67
C SER A 70 -12.69 18.28 -13.09
N PRO A 71 -11.62 19.06 -12.80
CA PRO A 71 -10.39 18.57 -12.17
C PRO A 71 -10.60 17.73 -10.91
N GLN A 72 -11.61 18.09 -10.10
CA GLN A 72 -11.90 17.41 -8.85
C GLN A 72 -12.39 15.98 -9.08
N ALA A 73 -13.22 15.74 -10.10
CA ALA A 73 -13.77 14.43 -10.41
C ALA A 73 -12.68 13.43 -10.86
N VAL A 74 -11.66 13.92 -11.58
CA VAL A 74 -10.52 13.09 -12.02
C VAL A 74 -9.68 12.63 -10.83
N ILE A 75 -9.42 13.52 -9.85
CA ILE A 75 -8.66 13.16 -8.65
C ILE A 75 -9.44 12.15 -7.80
N VAL A 76 -10.73 12.40 -7.55
CA VAL A 76 -11.58 11.51 -6.73
C VAL A 76 -11.68 10.11 -7.33
N SER A 77 -11.93 10.02 -8.64
CA SER A 77 -12.01 8.72 -9.34
C SER A 77 -10.68 7.94 -9.25
N LYS A 78 -9.54 8.63 -9.36
CA LYS A 78 -8.21 8.01 -9.25
C LYS A 78 -7.91 7.54 -7.82
N THR A 79 -8.29 8.31 -6.81
CA THR A 79 -8.18 7.89 -5.40
C THR A 79 -9.01 6.64 -5.14
N ILE A 80 -10.25 6.56 -5.66
CA ILE A 80 -11.10 5.37 -5.52
C ILE A 80 -10.47 4.17 -6.21
N TYR A 81 -10.00 4.32 -7.46
CA TYR A 81 -9.32 3.25 -8.18
C TYR A 81 -8.08 2.73 -7.42
N ASN A 82 -7.23 3.65 -6.93
CA ASN A 82 -6.04 3.30 -6.17
C ASN A 82 -6.39 2.67 -4.81
N SER A 83 -7.49 3.06 -4.18
CA SER A 83 -7.97 2.45 -2.93
C SER A 83 -8.43 1.01 -3.13
N ILE A 84 -9.20 0.75 -4.19
CA ILE A 84 -9.62 -0.61 -4.56
C ILE A 84 -8.40 -1.48 -4.89
N LEU A 85 -7.46 -0.94 -5.67
CA LEU A 85 -6.23 -1.64 -6.02
C LEU A 85 -5.40 -1.96 -4.76
N MET A 86 -5.31 -1.03 -3.80
CA MET A 86 -4.63 -1.28 -2.53
C MET A 86 -5.34 -2.31 -1.67
N LEU A 87 -6.68 -2.34 -1.65
CA LEU A 87 -7.44 -3.38 -0.95
C LEU A 87 -7.18 -4.78 -1.55
N ILE A 88 -7.10 -4.89 -2.88
CA ILE A 88 -6.78 -6.18 -3.52
C ILE A 88 -5.36 -6.62 -3.14
N ILE A 89 -4.39 -5.71 -3.21
CA ILE A 89 -3.00 -6.02 -2.83
C ILE A 89 -2.90 -6.39 -1.35
N SER A 90 -3.61 -5.70 -0.47
CA SER A 90 -3.56 -5.94 0.97
C SER A 90 -4.15 -7.31 1.33
N LEU A 91 -5.27 -7.70 0.71
CA LEU A 91 -5.86 -9.01 0.87
C LEU A 91 -4.98 -10.13 0.32
N LEU A 92 -4.37 -9.95 -0.87
CA LEU A 92 -3.43 -10.92 -1.43
C LEU A 92 -2.18 -11.08 -0.56
N THR A 93 -1.61 -9.95 -0.13
CA THR A 93 -0.44 -9.93 0.76
C THR A 93 -0.77 -10.65 2.06
N PHE A 94 -1.91 -10.33 2.67
CA PHE A 94 -2.39 -10.98 3.88
C PHE A 94 -2.54 -12.50 3.71
N GLY A 95 -3.22 -12.95 2.66
CA GLY A 95 -3.42 -14.38 2.40
C GLY A 95 -2.11 -15.15 2.20
N ILE A 96 -1.18 -14.60 1.41
CA ILE A 96 0.15 -15.22 1.20
C ILE A 96 0.95 -15.18 2.51
N TYR A 97 0.91 -14.08 3.25
CA TYR A 97 1.65 -13.91 4.50
C TYR A 97 1.23 -14.95 5.55
N GLN A 98 -0.08 -15.16 5.69
CA GLN A 98 -0.63 -16.15 6.61
C GLN A 98 -0.33 -17.59 6.18
N LEU A 99 -0.24 -17.87 4.88
CA LEU A 99 0.12 -19.19 4.34
C LEU A 99 1.57 -19.56 4.71
N PHE A 100 2.51 -18.62 4.61
CA PHE A 100 3.93 -18.88 4.85
C PHE A 100 4.35 -18.73 6.32
N LEU A 101 3.94 -17.65 7.00
CA LEU A 101 4.37 -17.32 8.37
C LEU A 101 3.36 -17.76 9.43
N GLY A 102 2.30 -18.44 9.03
CA GLY A 102 1.24 -18.89 9.92
C GLY A 102 0.35 -17.74 10.40
N ASN A 103 -0.61 -18.13 11.24
CA ASN A 103 -1.62 -17.22 11.73
C ASN A 103 -1.51 -17.04 13.25
N ILE A 104 -1.21 -15.80 13.66
CA ILE A 104 -1.14 -15.39 15.05
C ILE A 104 -2.25 -14.40 15.44
N ILE A 105 -3.19 -14.12 14.52
CA ILE A 105 -4.28 -13.18 14.74
C ILE A 105 -5.34 -13.79 15.65
N LYS A 106 -5.70 -13.03 16.68
CA LYS A 106 -6.75 -13.40 17.63
C LYS A 106 -8.06 -12.68 17.30
N ASP A 107 -8.01 -11.37 17.09
CA ASP A 107 -9.15 -10.57 16.65
C ASP A 107 -9.04 -10.18 15.17
N TYR A 108 -9.71 -10.95 14.32
CA TYR A 108 -9.76 -10.66 12.89
C TYR A 108 -10.52 -9.37 12.58
N SER A 109 -11.54 -9.01 13.34
CA SER A 109 -12.36 -7.83 13.05
C SER A 109 -11.52 -6.56 13.18
N LEU A 110 -10.74 -6.48 14.26
CA LEU A 110 -9.83 -5.35 14.49
C LEU A 110 -8.70 -5.34 13.45
N PHE A 111 -8.12 -6.50 13.14
CA PHE A 111 -7.06 -6.58 12.13
C PHE A 111 -7.54 -6.19 10.72
N PHE A 112 -8.71 -6.69 10.28
CA PHE A 112 -9.29 -6.30 9.00
C PHE A 112 -9.70 -4.83 8.98
N GLY A 113 -10.19 -4.28 10.10
CA GLY A 113 -10.42 -2.85 10.25
C GLY A 113 -9.14 -2.04 10.02
N ALA A 114 -8.03 -2.42 10.66
CA ALA A 114 -6.73 -1.81 10.45
C ALA A 114 -6.23 -1.99 9.00
N LEU A 115 -6.44 -3.16 8.39
CA LEU A 115 -6.05 -3.46 7.01
C LEU A 115 -6.78 -2.56 6.01
N ILE A 116 -8.10 -2.39 6.17
CA ILE A 116 -8.93 -1.55 5.31
C ILE A 116 -8.52 -0.08 5.48
N LEU A 117 -8.44 0.42 6.72
CA LEU A 117 -8.02 1.78 7.00
C LEU A 117 -6.61 2.07 6.48
N GLY A 118 -5.69 1.11 6.64
CA GLY A 118 -4.33 1.21 6.10
C GLY A 118 -4.31 1.25 4.58
N SER A 119 -5.12 0.43 3.91
CA SER A 119 -5.24 0.44 2.45
C SER A 119 -5.72 1.80 1.92
N PHE A 120 -6.76 2.37 2.55
CA PHE A 120 -7.24 3.71 2.22
C PHE A 120 -6.22 4.81 2.55
N GLY A 121 -5.54 4.71 3.70
CA GLY A 121 -4.51 5.65 4.12
C GLY A 121 -3.34 5.70 3.14
N PHE A 122 -2.79 4.54 2.76
CA PHE A 122 -1.72 4.45 1.77
C PHE A 122 -2.17 4.98 0.41
N ALA A 123 -3.33 4.54 -0.08
CA ALA A 123 -3.86 4.98 -1.36
C ALA A 123 -4.03 6.51 -1.40
N THR A 124 -4.57 7.11 -0.34
CA THR A 124 -4.81 8.55 -0.26
C THR A 124 -3.51 9.34 -0.19
N ILE A 125 -2.60 8.99 0.74
CA ILE A 125 -1.32 9.70 0.90
C ILE A 125 -0.50 9.64 -0.39
N LEU A 126 -0.32 8.45 -0.97
CA LEU A 126 0.51 8.28 -2.16
C LEU A 126 -0.12 8.94 -3.39
N THR A 127 -1.46 8.95 -3.50
CA THR A 127 -2.16 9.67 -4.57
C THR A 127 -2.01 11.18 -4.43
N LEU A 128 -2.14 11.73 -3.22
CA LEU A 128 -1.95 13.16 -2.95
C LEU A 128 -0.51 13.60 -3.22
N VAL A 129 0.48 12.85 -2.71
CA VAL A 129 1.89 13.18 -2.92
C VAL A 129 2.23 13.12 -4.41
N ALA A 130 1.78 12.10 -5.13
CA ALA A 130 2.04 12.00 -6.56
C ALA A 130 1.33 13.11 -7.36
N ALA A 131 0.14 13.56 -6.93
CA ALA A 131 -0.52 14.72 -7.52
C ALA A 131 0.28 16.02 -7.31
N ILE A 132 0.81 16.25 -6.10
CA ILE A 132 1.67 17.41 -5.81
C ILE A 132 2.96 17.34 -6.62
N ALA A 133 3.61 16.18 -6.64
CA ALA A 133 4.87 15.98 -7.33
C ALA A 133 4.75 16.20 -8.84
N SER A 134 3.61 15.82 -9.45
CA SER A 134 3.33 16.03 -10.88
C SER A 134 3.31 17.51 -11.31
N ARG A 135 3.17 18.45 -10.36
CA ARG A 135 3.22 19.89 -10.61
C ARG A 135 4.59 20.51 -10.40
N SER A 136 5.60 19.71 -10.05
CA SER A 136 6.96 20.19 -9.81
C SER A 136 7.96 19.65 -10.83
N HIS A 137 8.98 20.47 -11.13
CA HIS A 137 10.04 20.14 -12.09
C HIS A 137 10.99 19.04 -11.57
N ASN A 138 10.97 18.70 -10.27
CA ASN A 138 11.77 17.63 -9.67
C ASN A 138 10.89 16.56 -8.98
N ASN A 139 10.13 15.83 -9.79
CA ASN A 139 9.02 14.94 -9.42
C ASN A 139 9.41 13.82 -8.42
N PHE A 140 10.61 13.25 -8.52
CA PHE A 140 11.03 12.13 -7.64
C PHE A 140 11.50 12.57 -6.24
N ALA A 141 12.31 13.63 -6.15
CA ALA A 141 12.83 14.10 -4.86
C ALA A 141 11.71 14.60 -3.94
N LEU A 142 10.74 15.34 -4.51
CA LEU A 142 9.58 15.83 -3.76
C LEU A 142 8.65 14.71 -3.32
N MET A 143 8.46 13.67 -4.13
CA MET A 143 7.66 12.51 -3.74
C MET A 143 8.25 11.83 -2.50
N SER A 144 9.58 11.65 -2.43
CA SER A 144 10.24 11.03 -1.27
C SER A 144 10.20 11.91 -0.01
N ILE A 145 10.48 13.22 -0.14
CA ILE A 145 10.52 14.16 0.99
C ILE A 145 9.12 14.33 1.63
N LEU A 146 8.06 14.38 0.82
CA LEU A 146 6.70 14.57 1.31
C LEU A 146 6.05 13.26 1.79
N SER A 147 6.35 12.12 1.15
CA SER A 147 5.73 10.85 1.54
C SER A 147 6.17 10.38 2.92
N PHE A 148 7.46 10.52 3.23
CA PHE A 148 8.02 9.91 4.43
C PHE A 148 7.40 10.46 5.74
N PRO A 149 7.26 11.79 5.95
CA PRO A 149 6.62 12.35 7.14
C PRO A 149 5.13 11.98 7.29
N LEU A 150 4.43 11.72 6.18
CA LEU A 150 3.01 11.35 6.20
C LEU A 150 2.80 9.84 6.42
N ILE A 151 3.66 9.02 5.82
CA ILE A 151 3.58 7.56 5.90
C ILE A 151 3.94 7.05 7.29
N LEU A 152 4.96 7.61 7.94
CA LEU A 152 5.40 7.17 9.27
C LEU A 152 4.30 7.21 10.34
N PRO A 153 3.57 8.32 10.58
CA PRO A 153 2.52 8.34 11.60
C PRO A 153 1.38 7.39 11.27
N LEU A 154 1.06 7.22 9.98
CA LEU A 154 0.08 6.23 9.53
C LEU A 154 0.56 4.81 9.89
N LEU A 155 1.78 4.45 9.52
CA LEU A 155 2.38 3.15 9.83
C LEU A 155 2.42 2.86 11.32
N LEU A 156 2.87 3.81 12.13
CA LEU A 156 2.92 3.66 13.58
C LEU A 156 1.53 3.43 14.18
N SER A 157 0.51 4.10 13.67
CA SER A 157 -0.87 3.94 14.12
C SER A 157 -1.43 2.57 13.73
N LEU A 158 -1.18 2.12 12.49
CA LEU A 158 -1.58 0.81 11.99
C LEU A 158 -0.89 -0.34 12.73
N MET A 159 0.41 -0.20 13.00
CA MET A 159 1.17 -1.16 13.77
C MET A 159 0.63 -1.27 15.21
N LYS A 160 0.33 -0.14 15.87
CA LYS A 160 -0.28 -0.18 17.21
C LYS A 160 -1.65 -0.84 17.20
N ALA A 161 -2.55 -0.44 16.29
CA ALA A 161 -3.88 -1.04 16.17
C ALA A 161 -3.80 -2.54 15.88
N SER A 162 -2.97 -2.94 14.91
CA SER A 162 -2.80 -4.34 14.56
C SER A 162 -2.16 -5.15 15.68
N ASN A 163 -1.24 -4.57 16.47
CA ASN A 163 -0.67 -5.24 17.63
C ASN A 163 -1.74 -5.54 18.70
N MET A 164 -2.71 -4.64 18.91
CA MET A 164 -3.87 -4.92 19.79
C MET A 164 -4.75 -6.06 19.27
N ALA A 165 -4.83 -6.27 17.95
CA ALA A 165 -5.54 -7.42 17.37
C ALA A 165 -4.82 -8.77 17.62
N LEU A 166 -3.50 -8.72 17.83
CA LEU A 166 -2.65 -9.90 18.06
C LEU A 166 -2.52 -10.21 19.56
N GLU A 167 -2.34 -9.17 20.38
CA GLU A 167 -2.30 -9.22 21.85
C GLU A 167 -3.73 -9.14 22.37
N GLN A 168 -4.41 -10.28 22.48
CA GLN A 168 -5.77 -10.44 23.01
C GLN A 168 -6.17 -9.34 23.99
N SER A 169 -6.95 -8.36 23.54
CA SER A 169 -7.53 -7.34 24.41
C SER A 169 -8.76 -7.97 25.07
N ALA A 170 -8.54 -8.59 26.23
CA ALA A 170 -9.61 -8.86 27.20
C ALA A 170 -9.71 -7.68 28.17
#